data_AF-A0A1B6KFM8-F1
#
_entry.id   AF-A0A1B6KFM8-F1
#
_cell.length_a   1.000
_cell.length_b   1.000
_cell.length_c   1.000
_cell.angle_alpha   90.00
_cell.angle_beta   90.00
_cell.angle_gamma   90.00
#
_symmetry.space_group_name_H-M   'P 1'
#
loop_
_entity.id
_entity.type
_entity.pdbx_description
1 polymer ?
#
loop_
_entity_poly.entity_id
_entity_poly.type
_entity_poly.pdbx_seq_one_letter_code
_entity_poly.pdbx_strand_id
1 'polypeptide(L)'
;LVSWLIILRIKTVAALCFARIVQGLALGIVFTVVPMYLGEIASQHVRGAITSLFQIAFYLGFLFEYIIGPFVSYDALVIITLCLPIAFVALFFWQPESPYYYIIRGREDEAESSLMWLRGTNNVEDIKEELMDITQTVQKEMSNKASIADVIATPTDRKALLIVQVVGG
;
A
#
# COMPACT_ATOMS: atom_id res chain seq x y z
N LEU A 1 8.42 6.78 11.01
CA LEU A 1 8.97 6.79 12.40
C LEU A 1 10.20 7.70 12.52
N VAL A 2 11.28 7.44 11.78
CA VAL A 2 12.53 8.25 11.88
C VAL A 2 12.30 9.75 11.67
N SER A 3 11.53 10.16 10.65
CA SER A 3 11.27 11.59 10.41
C SER A 3 10.51 12.28 11.56
N TRP A 4 9.70 11.55 12.32
CA TRP A 4 8.92 12.10 13.44
C TRP A 4 9.84 12.32 14.64
N LEU A 5 10.79 11.39 14.86
CA LEU A 5 11.85 11.55 15.85
C LEU A 5 12.75 12.74 15.54
N ILE A 6 13.08 12.97 14.26
CA ILE A 6 13.85 14.15 13.82
C ILE A 6 13.07 15.43 14.14
N ILE A 7 11.78 15.50 13.81
CA ILE A 7 10.92 16.68 14.07
C ILE A 7 10.82 16.97 15.57
N LEU A 8 10.69 15.95 16.41
CA LEU A 8 10.61 16.12 17.88
C LEU A 8 11.93 16.62 18.49
N ARG A 9 13.06 16.17 17.96
CA ARG A 9 14.38 16.44 18.56
C ARG A 9 15.06 17.68 17.99
N ILE A 10 14.85 18.01 16.72
CA ILE A 10 15.63 19.02 16.01
C ILE A 10 14.71 20.08 15.42
N LYS A 11 14.62 21.24 16.09
CA LYS A 11 13.76 22.37 15.69
C LYS A 11 14.46 23.36 14.76
N THR A 12 15.28 22.88 13.84
CA THR A 12 15.93 23.72 12.81
C THR A 12 15.17 23.63 11.50
N VAL A 13 15.09 24.73 10.75
CA VAL A 13 14.39 24.76 9.45
C VAL A 13 14.95 23.70 8.49
N ALA A 14 16.28 23.54 8.43
CA ALA A 14 16.93 22.54 7.58
C ALA A 14 16.52 21.10 7.93
N ALA A 15 16.48 20.75 9.23
CA ALA A 15 16.06 19.43 9.67
C ALA A 15 14.57 19.16 9.38
N LEU A 16 13.71 20.18 9.54
CA LEU A 16 12.29 20.08 9.17
C LEU A 16 12.12 19.88 7.66
N CYS A 17 12.83 20.63 6.83
CA CYS A 17 12.83 20.44 5.38
C CYS A 17 13.27 19.04 4.98
N PHE A 18 14.36 18.54 5.58
CA PHE A 18 14.84 17.19 5.34
C PHE A 18 13.80 16.13 5.76
N ALA A 19 13.22 16.26 6.96
CA ALA A 19 12.18 15.36 7.43
C ALA A 19 10.96 15.34 6.50
N ARG A 20 10.58 16.48 5.92
CA ARG A 20 9.49 16.62 4.94
C ARG A 20 9.80 15.94 3.61
N ILE A 21 11.04 16.00 3.13
CA ILE A 21 11.46 15.28 1.93
C ILE A 21 11.36 13.76 2.16
N VAL A 22 11.87 13.28 3.29
CA VAL A 22 11.80 11.85 3.65
C VAL A 22 10.33 11.40 3.79
N GLN A 23 9.49 12.24 4.39
CA GLN A 23 8.04 12.03 4.47
C GLN A 23 7.38 11.91 3.11
N GLY A 24 7.69 12.83 2.18
CA GLY A 24 7.14 12.82 0.83
C GLY A 24 7.53 11.56 0.04
N LEU A 25 8.80 11.14 0.14
CA LEU A 25 9.27 9.90 -0.48
C LEU A 25 8.56 8.67 0.10
N ALA A 26 8.45 8.60 1.44
CA ALA A 26 7.74 7.51 2.10
C ALA A 26 6.27 7.46 1.68
N LEU A 27 5.62 8.62 1.58
CA LEU A 27 4.23 8.72 1.13
C LEU A 27 4.06 8.24 -0.31
N GLY A 28 4.99 8.58 -1.22
CA GLY A 28 4.98 8.10 -2.61
C GLY A 28 5.10 6.57 -2.70
N ILE A 29 5.94 5.96 -1.87
CA ILE A 29 6.04 4.50 -1.77
C ILE A 29 4.72 3.91 -1.26
N VAL A 30 4.16 4.47 -0.19
CA VAL A 30 2.88 4.01 0.39
C VAL A 30 1.74 4.04 -0.63
N PHE A 31 1.61 5.12 -1.39
CA PHE A 31 0.57 5.26 -2.43
C PHE A 31 0.74 4.31 -3.62
N THR A 32 1.92 3.71 -3.78
CA THR A 32 2.15 2.71 -4.82
C THR A 32 1.94 1.30 -4.27
N VAL A 33 2.57 1.01 -3.12
CA VAL A 33 2.64 -0.35 -2.56
C VAL A 33 1.35 -0.76 -1.86
N VAL A 34 0.71 0.13 -1.09
CA VAL A 34 -0.49 -0.23 -0.33
C VAL A 34 -1.66 -0.63 -1.23
N PRO A 35 -2.08 0.15 -2.25
CA PRO A 35 -3.19 -0.27 -3.11
C PRO A 35 -2.85 -1.52 -3.93
N MET A 36 -1.58 -1.72 -4.31
CA MET A 36 -1.12 -2.95 -4.96
C MET A 36 -1.29 -4.16 -4.04
N TYR A 37 -0.73 -4.09 -2.83
CA TYR A 37 -0.85 -5.13 -1.82
C TYR A 37 -2.32 -5.42 -1.46
N LEU A 38 -3.13 -4.38 -1.21
CA LEU A 38 -4.57 -4.52 -0.97
C LEU A 38 -5.27 -5.19 -2.15
N GLY A 39 -4.87 -4.87 -3.38
CA GLY A 39 -5.35 -5.51 -4.58
C GLY A 39 -5.07 -7.01 -4.59
N GLU A 40 -3.84 -7.40 -4.28
CA GLU A 40 -3.40 -8.79 -4.31
C GLU A 40 -4.06 -9.65 -3.22
N ILE A 41 -4.33 -9.11 -2.03
CA ILE A 41 -4.95 -9.86 -0.94
C ILE A 41 -6.49 -9.87 -0.98
N ALA A 42 -7.10 -8.83 -1.57
CA ALA A 42 -8.54 -8.69 -1.66
C ALA A 42 -9.15 -9.73 -2.60
N SER A 43 -10.28 -10.31 -2.22
CA SER A 43 -11.07 -11.11 -3.16
C SER A 43 -11.65 -10.21 -4.25
N GLN A 44 -11.83 -10.77 -5.45
CA GLN A 44 -12.19 -10.04 -6.66
C GLN A 44 -13.46 -9.17 -6.50
N HIS A 45 -14.41 -9.61 -5.67
CA HIS A 45 -15.68 -8.92 -5.43
C HIS A 45 -15.58 -7.67 -4.53
N VAL A 46 -14.57 -7.60 -3.65
CA VAL A 46 -14.43 -6.51 -2.66
C VAL A 46 -13.22 -5.61 -2.91
N ARG A 47 -12.36 -5.95 -3.88
CA ARG A 47 -11.14 -5.20 -4.23
C ARG A 47 -11.40 -3.71 -4.40
N GLY A 48 -12.44 -3.32 -5.15
CA GLY A 48 -12.79 -1.90 -5.36
C GLY A 48 -13.22 -1.17 -4.07
N ALA A 49 -13.92 -1.86 -3.17
CA ALA A 49 -14.34 -1.31 -1.89
C ALA A 49 -13.15 -1.13 -0.93
N ILE A 50 -12.23 -2.11 -0.89
CA ILE A 50 -11.02 -2.04 -0.04
C ILE A 50 -10.10 -0.89 -0.48
N THR A 51 -9.88 -0.73 -1.78
CA THR A 51 -9.08 0.40 -2.29
C THR A 51 -9.74 1.74 -1.99
N SER A 52 -11.06 1.84 -2.13
CA SER A 52 -11.81 3.04 -1.75
C SER A 52 -11.71 3.33 -0.25
N LEU A 53 -11.78 2.30 0.59
CA LEU A 53 -11.63 2.42 2.04
C LEU A 53 -10.25 2.97 2.43
N PHE A 54 -9.19 2.54 1.74
CA PHE A 54 -7.85 3.10 1.93
C PHE A 54 -7.82 4.61 1.67
N GLN A 55 -8.45 5.09 0.58
CA GLN A 55 -8.54 6.51 0.28
C GLN A 55 -9.35 7.28 1.33
N ILE A 56 -10.49 6.72 1.77
CA ILE A 56 -11.32 7.31 2.82
C ILE A 56 -10.52 7.43 4.13
N ALA A 57 -9.82 6.37 4.54
CA ALA A 57 -8.98 6.37 5.73
C ALA A 57 -7.89 7.43 5.66
N PHE A 58 -7.29 7.63 4.47
CA PHE A 58 -6.30 8.67 4.24
C PHE A 58 -6.87 10.08 4.45
N TYR A 59 -8.03 10.39 3.86
CA TYR A 59 -8.69 11.69 4.07
C TYR A 59 -9.17 11.90 5.51
N LEU A 60 -9.63 10.84 6.18
CA LEU A 60 -9.97 10.90 7.60
C LEU A 60 -8.75 11.25 8.46
N GLY A 61 -7.57 10.75 8.12
CA GLY A 61 -6.32 11.14 8.78
C GLY A 61 -6.01 12.63 8.65
N PHE A 62 -6.21 13.21 7.46
CA PHE A 62 -6.07 14.66 7.28
C PHE A 62 -7.13 15.46 8.05
N LEU A 63 -8.38 15.00 8.01
CA LEU A 63 -9.46 15.65 8.75
C LEU A 63 -9.17 15.65 10.25
N PHE A 64 -8.69 14.54 10.79
CA PHE A 64 -8.25 14.42 12.18
C PHE A 64 -7.17 15.45 12.53
N GLU A 65 -6.14 15.59 11.68
CA GLU A 65 -5.05 16.54 11.89
C GLU A 65 -5.56 18.00 11.89
N TYR A 66 -6.45 18.34 10.96
CA TYR A 66 -7.03 19.70 10.88
C TYR A 66 -7.94 20.02 12.07
N ILE A 67 -8.66 19.03 12.60
CA ILE A 67 -9.51 19.22 13.76
C ILE A 67 -8.66 19.40 15.01
N ILE A 68 -7.66 18.55 15.24
CA ILE A 68 -6.91 18.55 16.51
C ILE A 68 -5.80 19.59 16.54
N GLY A 69 -5.13 19.82 15.41
CA GLY A 69 -3.97 20.70 15.31
C GLY A 69 -4.12 22.07 15.97
N PRO A 70 -5.24 22.80 15.81
CA PRO A 70 -5.45 24.09 16.45
C PRO A 70 -5.58 24.05 17.98
N PHE A 71 -5.95 22.91 18.56
CA PHE A 71 -6.23 22.77 19.99
C PHE A 71 -5.06 22.22 20.81
N VAL A 72 -3.98 21.78 20.16
CA VAL A 72 -2.82 21.17 20.82
C VAL A 72 -1.52 21.88 20.45
N SER A 73 -0.48 21.71 21.26
CA SER A 73 0.85 22.19 20.90
C SER A 73 1.44 21.37 19.75
N TYR A 74 2.36 21.97 18.99
CA TYR A 74 3.04 21.30 17.87
C TYR A 74 3.70 19.98 18.30
N ASP A 75 4.37 19.96 19.45
CA ASP A 75 5.03 18.75 19.94
C ASP A 75 4.01 17.66 20.33
N ALA A 76 2.88 18.06 20.92
CA ALA A 76 1.80 17.12 21.24
C ALA A 76 1.16 16.53 19.97
N LEU A 77 0.95 17.34 18.93
CA LEU A 77 0.44 16.90 17.64
C LEU A 77 1.37 15.86 16.99
N VAL A 78 2.68 16.11 17.02
CA VAL A 78 3.69 15.19 16.48
C VAL A 78 3.71 13.87 17.27
N ILE A 79 3.51 13.90 18.59
CA ILE A 79 3.40 12.67 19.40
C ILE A 79 2.13 11.89 19.06
N ILE A 80 0.98 12.55 18.96
CA ILE A 80 -0.29 11.91 18.61
C ILE A 80 -0.19 11.22 17.24
N THR A 81 0.35 11.94 16.25
CA THR A 81 0.55 11.40 14.89
C THR A 81 1.67 10.36 14.81
N LEU A 82 2.57 10.28 15.79
CA LEU A 82 3.56 9.20 15.92
C LEU A 82 2.94 7.91 16.46
N CYS A 83 1.94 8.00 17.34
CA CYS A 83 1.27 6.83 17.90
C CYS A 83 0.55 6.00 16.83
N LEU A 84 -0.07 6.65 15.84
CA LEU A 84 -0.79 5.98 14.75
C LEU A 84 0.08 5.00 13.92
N PRO A 85 1.24 5.40 13.36
CA PRO A 85 2.11 4.47 12.63
C PRO A 85 2.74 3.41 13.54
N ILE A 86 2.95 3.68 14.84
CA ILE A 86 3.39 2.65 15.78
C ILE A 86 2.32 1.58 15.96
N ALA A 87 1.06 2.00 16.18
CA ALA A 87 -0.07 1.09 16.28
C ALA A 87 -0.25 0.29 14.98
N PHE A 88 -0.11 0.94 13.82
CA PHE A 88 -0.15 0.27 12.53
C PHE A 88 0.92 -0.82 12.42
N VAL A 89 2.19 -0.52 12.73
CA VAL A 89 3.28 -1.51 12.68
C VAL A 89 3.00 -2.68 13.63
N ALA A 90 2.48 -2.41 14.83
CA ALA A 90 2.16 -3.45 15.80
C ALA A 90 1.02 -4.38 15.31
N LEU A 91 -0.01 -3.82 14.68
CA LEU A 91 -1.13 -4.60 14.13
C LEU A 91 -0.73 -5.38 12.88
N PHE A 92 0.05 -4.76 12.00
CA PHE A 92 0.44 -5.33 10.71
C PHE A 92 1.54 -6.40 10.84
N PHE A 93 2.23 -6.47 11.99
CA PHE A 93 3.33 -7.42 12.21
C PHE A 93 2.93 -8.89 12.04
N TRP A 94 1.67 -9.24 12.31
CA TRP A 94 1.14 -10.61 12.15
C TRP A 94 0.52 -10.90 10.79
N GLN A 95 0.43 -9.89 9.92
CA GLN A 95 -0.23 -10.05 8.63
C GLN A 95 0.70 -10.79 7.66
N PRO A 96 0.23 -11.85 6.96
CA PRO A 96 1.05 -12.55 5.99
C PRO A 96 1.31 -11.69 4.76
N GLU A 97 2.46 -11.96 4.12
CA GLU A 97 2.78 -11.40 2.82
C GLU A 97 1.81 -11.90 1.75
N SER A 98 1.68 -11.15 0.66
CA SER A 98 0.77 -11.46 -0.43
C SER A 98 1.04 -12.85 -1.06
N PRO A 99 0.00 -13.63 -1.41
CA PRO A 99 0.19 -14.90 -2.13
C PRO A 99 0.84 -14.69 -3.51
N TYR A 100 0.62 -13.55 -4.16
CA TYR A 100 1.31 -13.19 -5.41
C TYR A 100 2.83 -13.11 -5.21
N TYR A 101 3.28 -12.49 -4.13
CA TYR A 101 4.70 -12.37 -3.80
C TYR A 101 5.37 -13.75 -3.66
N TYR A 102 4.71 -14.68 -2.97
CA TYR A 102 5.22 -16.04 -2.79
C TYR A 102 5.29 -16.82 -4.11
N ILE A 103 4.28 -16.70 -4.97
CA ILE A 103 4.28 -17.33 -6.30
C ILE A 103 5.41 -16.79 -7.19
N ILE A 104 5.63 -15.47 -7.21
CA ILE A 104 6.76 -14.86 -7.94
C ILE A 104 8.11 -15.42 -7.47
N ARG A 105 8.20 -15.80 -6.19
CA ARG A 105 9.40 -16.40 -5.59
C ARG A 105 9.47 -17.93 -5.75
N GLY A 106 8.50 -18.57 -6.39
CA GLY A 106 8.43 -20.03 -6.55
C GLY A 106 8.13 -20.77 -5.24
N ARG A 107 7.47 -20.09 -4.29
CA ARG A 107 7.15 -20.58 -2.93
C ARG A 107 5.66 -20.91 -2.83
N GLU A 108 5.22 -22.00 -3.46
CA GLU A 108 3.80 -22.34 -3.59
C GLU A 108 3.12 -22.68 -2.24
N ASP A 109 3.78 -23.45 -1.38
CA ASP A 109 3.23 -23.84 -0.06
C ASP A 109 2.91 -22.62 0.84
N GLU A 110 3.71 -21.57 0.73
CA GLU A 110 3.55 -20.34 1.51
C GLU A 110 2.53 -19.39 0.88
N ALA A 111 2.36 -19.45 -0.44
CA ALA A 111 1.26 -18.80 -1.12
C ALA A 111 -0.09 -19.40 -0.71
N GLU A 112 -0.18 -20.72 -0.64
CA GLU A 112 -1.36 -21.44 -0.16
C GLU A 112 -1.67 -21.05 1.29
N SER A 113 -0.69 -21.16 2.19
CA SER A 113 -0.85 -20.81 3.61
C SER A 113 -1.27 -19.35 3.82
N SER A 114 -0.69 -18.42 3.04
CA SER A 114 -1.08 -17.00 3.08
C SER A 114 -2.51 -16.79 2.61
N LEU A 115 -2.91 -17.42 1.50
CA LEU A 115 -4.26 -17.30 0.95
C LEU A 115 -5.31 -17.90 1.90
N MET A 116 -5.03 -19.03 2.53
CA MET A 116 -5.88 -19.64 3.56
C MET A 116 -6.12 -18.69 4.74
N TRP A 117 -5.05 -18.05 5.24
CA TRP A 117 -5.14 -17.06 6.31
C TRP A 117 -6.00 -15.85 5.89
N LEU A 118 -5.79 -15.34 4.67
CA LEU A 118 -6.52 -14.19 4.12
C LEU A 118 -8.01 -14.46 3.88
N ARG A 119 -8.36 -15.71 3.54
CA ARG A 119 -9.76 -16.14 3.35
C ARG A 119 -10.41 -16.64 4.64
N GLY A 120 -9.62 -16.85 5.70
CA GLY A 120 -10.10 -17.38 6.97
C GLY A 120 -10.61 -18.81 6.88
N THR A 121 -10.08 -19.61 5.94
CA THR A 121 -10.44 -21.03 5.75
C THR A 121 -9.26 -21.93 6.09
N ASN A 122 -9.57 -23.12 6.61
CA ASN A 122 -8.59 -24.20 6.83
C ASN A 122 -8.69 -25.30 5.76
N ASN A 123 -9.57 -25.13 4.78
CA ASN A 123 -9.77 -26.09 3.71
C ASN A 123 -9.08 -25.61 2.42
N VAL A 124 -8.10 -26.39 1.96
CA VAL A 124 -7.34 -26.11 0.74
C VAL A 124 -8.23 -26.10 -0.51
N GLU A 125 -9.28 -26.94 -0.52
CA GLU A 125 -10.15 -27.04 -1.69
C GLU A 125 -10.97 -25.75 -1.94
N ASP A 126 -11.22 -24.95 -0.89
CA ASP A 126 -11.94 -23.68 -1.00
C ASP A 126 -11.14 -22.59 -1.73
N ILE A 127 -9.80 -22.69 -1.71
CA ILE A 127 -8.89 -21.67 -2.26
C ILE A 127 -8.18 -22.14 -3.53
N LYS A 128 -8.30 -23.41 -3.90
CA LYS A 128 -7.52 -24.04 -4.98
C LYS A 128 -7.76 -23.40 -6.35
N GLU A 129 -9.02 -23.09 -6.67
CA GLU A 129 -9.35 -22.39 -7.91
C GLU A 129 -8.72 -20.99 -7.93
N GLU A 130 -8.85 -20.24 -6.84
CA GLU A 130 -8.28 -18.89 -6.72
C GLU A 130 -6.74 -18.91 -6.77
N LEU A 131 -6.09 -19.87 -6.10
CA LEU A 131 -4.64 -20.03 -6.13
C LEU A 131 -4.14 -20.36 -7.54
N MET A 132 -4.87 -21.19 -8.27
CA MET A 132 -4.55 -21.53 -9.67
C MET A 132 -4.67 -20.29 -10.58
N ASP A 133 -5.74 -19.50 -10.43
CA ASP A 133 -5.95 -18.27 -11.21
C ASP A 133 -4.86 -17.23 -10.94
N ILE A 134 -4.48 -17.05 -9.67
CA ILE A 134 -3.36 -16.18 -9.28
C ILE A 134 -2.05 -16.68 -9.92
N THR A 135 -1.79 -17.99 -9.85
CA THR A 135 -0.56 -18.58 -10.39
C THR A 135 -0.43 -18.38 -11.90
N GLN A 136 -1.52 -18.62 -12.64
CA GLN A 136 -1.55 -18.40 -14.09
C GLN A 136 -1.35 -16.92 -14.45
N THR A 137 -1.98 -16.02 -13.69
CA THR A 137 -1.84 -14.57 -13.89
C THR A 137 -0.39 -14.12 -13.69
N VAL A 138 0.24 -14.53 -12.59
CA VAL A 138 1.63 -14.21 -12.28
C VAL A 138 2.59 -14.77 -13.34
N GLN A 139 2.42 -16.03 -13.77
CA GLN A 139 3.27 -16.62 -14.82
C GLN A 139 3.14 -15.89 -16.17
N LYS A 140 1.92 -15.46 -16.51
CA LYS A 140 1.68 -14.64 -17.72
C LYS A 140 2.33 -13.27 -17.62
N GLU A 141 2.29 -12.64 -16.46
CA GLU A 141 2.96 -11.35 -16.22
C GLU A 141 4.49 -11.48 -16.21
N MET A 142 5.04 -12.57 -15.65
CA MET A 142 6.49 -12.81 -15.65
C MET A 142 7.05 -13.12 -17.04
N SER A 143 6.27 -13.77 -17.90
CA SER A 143 6.66 -14.05 -19.29
C SER A 143 6.60 -12.81 -20.18
N ASN A 144 5.64 -11.92 -19.95
CA ASN A 144 5.58 -10.61 -20.58
C ASN A 144 6.42 -9.59 -19.80
N LYS A 145 7.71 -9.50 -20.12
CA LYS A 145 8.59 -8.43 -19.61
C LYS A 145 8.15 -7.07 -20.17
N ALA A 146 7.08 -6.50 -19.62
CA ALA A 146 6.65 -5.15 -19.94
C ALA A 146 7.75 -4.18 -19.49
N SER A 147 8.39 -3.52 -20.45
CA SER A 147 9.35 -2.46 -20.17
C SER A 147 8.63 -1.13 -20.00
N ILE A 148 9.18 -0.22 -19.20
CA ILE A 148 8.69 1.16 -19.07
C ILE A 148 8.67 1.85 -20.46
N ALA A 149 9.58 1.42 -21.35
CA ALA A 149 9.61 1.86 -22.74
C ALA A 149 8.37 1.42 -23.54
N ASP A 150 7.77 0.26 -23.22
CA ASP A 150 6.61 -0.28 -23.94
C ASP A 150 5.34 0.51 -23.60
N VAL A 151 5.19 0.92 -22.34
CA VAL A 151 4.09 1.79 -21.86
C VAL A 151 4.10 3.14 -22.59
N ILE A 152 5.28 3.64 -22.96
CA ILE A 152 5.44 4.87 -23.75
C ILE A 152 5.40 4.56 -25.24
N ALA A 153 5.71 3.36 -25.72
CA ALA A 153 5.76 3.05 -27.15
C ALA A 153 4.38 2.78 -27.75
N THR A 154 3.46 2.17 -27.00
CA THR A 154 2.16 1.72 -27.51
C THR A 154 1.13 2.87 -27.52
N PRO A 155 0.42 3.09 -28.65
CA PRO A 155 -0.57 4.15 -28.75
C PRO A 155 -1.81 3.91 -27.87
N THR A 156 -2.09 2.67 -27.47
CA THR A 156 -3.16 2.31 -26.53
C THR A 156 -2.80 2.72 -25.11
N ASP A 157 -1.57 2.44 -24.66
CA ASP A 157 -1.16 2.74 -23.28
C ASP A 157 -0.95 4.25 -23.10
N ARG A 158 -0.50 4.98 -24.12
CA ARG A 158 -0.48 6.45 -24.11
C ARG A 158 -1.86 7.06 -23.90
N LYS A 159 -2.90 6.52 -24.56
CA LYS A 159 -4.28 7.00 -24.39
C LYS A 159 -4.78 6.68 -22.99
N ALA A 160 -4.48 5.49 -22.45
CA ALA A 160 -4.80 5.14 -21.07
C ALA A 160 -4.09 6.07 -20.07
N LEU A 161 -2.80 6.38 -20.29
CA LEU A 161 -2.01 7.31 -19.48
C LEU A 161 -2.62 8.72 -19.47
N LEU A 162 -3.01 9.23 -20.64
CA LEU A 162 -3.71 10.52 -20.76
C LEU A 162 -5.04 10.52 -20.02
N ILE A 163 -5.83 9.44 -20.12
CA ILE A 163 -7.10 9.33 -19.39
C ILE A 163 -6.86 9.34 -17.89
N VAL A 164 -5.87 8.59 -17.39
CA VAL A 164 -5.52 8.58 -15.96
C VAL A 164 -5.08 9.96 -15.48
N GLN A 165 -4.30 10.70 -16.27
CA GLN A 165 -3.87 12.05 -15.91
C GLN A 165 -4.99 13.08 -15.94
N VAL A 166 -5.94 12.96 -16.88
CA VAL A 166 -7.05 13.91 -17.03
C VAL A 166 -8.20 13.62 -16.06
N VAL A 167 -8.44 12.35 -15.72
CA VAL A 167 -9.52 11.92 -14.82
C VAL A 167 -9.06 11.81 -13.37
N GLY A 168 -7.78 11.50 -13.14
CA GLY A 168 -7.19 11.36 -11.79
C GLY A 168 -6.55 12.62 -11.23
N GLY A 169 -6.51 13.73 -11.99
CA GLY A 169 -6.01 15.03 -11.57
C GLY A 169 -7.07 15.92 -10.92
#